data_AF-A0A7W6EI35-F1
#
_entry.id   AF-A0A7W6EI35-F1
#
_cell.length_a   1.000
_cell.length_b   1.000
_cell.length_c   1.000
_cell.angle_alpha   90.00
_cell.angle_beta   90.00
_cell.angle_gamma   90.00
#
_symmetry.space_group_name_H-M   'P 1'
#
loop_
_entity.id
_entity.type
_entity.pdbx_description
1 polymer ?
#
loop_
_entity_poly.entity_id
_entity_poly.type
_entity_poly.pdbx_seq_one_letter_code
_entity_poly.pdbx_strand_id
1 'polypeptide(L)'
;MAIAVDHLAATIVTIAAPFAPYLVEGGKKFAEKAGESAWEQVQKIWACLTSPRDQNTDPSVQLQMLSANPDSAGYRAVLTEALVKHLTKYPELAPELTRLVAQHPRVQEIVAEGGTIEDVVQKLSGDGRQMIKSMKGGVIKNAHQES
;
A
#
# COMPACT_ATOMS: atom_id res chain seq x y z
N MET A 1 -10.40 7.01 14.55
CA MET A 1 -10.32 7.92 13.39
C MET A 1 -10.59 7.08 12.15
N ALA A 2 -11.67 7.34 11.41
CA ALA A 2 -11.96 6.59 10.18
C ALA A 2 -10.98 7.06 9.09
N ILE A 3 -10.32 6.13 8.40
CA ILE A 3 -9.49 6.45 7.24
C ILE A 3 -10.44 6.81 6.09
N ALA A 4 -10.19 7.95 5.42
CA ALA A 4 -10.94 8.30 4.22
C ALA A 4 -10.75 7.23 3.13
N VAL A 5 -11.82 6.90 2.39
CA VAL A 5 -11.81 5.80 1.41
C VAL A 5 -10.67 5.93 0.39
N ASP A 6 -10.39 7.14 -0.09
CA ASP A 6 -9.29 7.42 -1.02
C ASP A 6 -7.91 7.08 -0.43
N HIS A 7 -7.72 7.41 0.85
CA HIS A 7 -6.47 7.12 1.55
C HIS A 7 -6.30 5.62 1.80
N LEU A 8 -7.39 4.93 2.16
CA LEU A 8 -7.38 3.48 2.34
C LEU A 8 -7.05 2.77 1.03
N ALA A 9 -7.68 3.16 -0.07
CA ALA A 9 -7.41 2.63 -1.41
C ALA A 9 -5.94 2.82 -1.81
N ALA A 10 -5.40 4.03 -1.70
CA ALA A 10 -4.00 4.32 -2.04
C ALA A 10 -3.00 3.51 -1.19
N THR A 11 -3.32 3.31 0.09
CA THR A 11 -2.48 2.51 0.98
C THR A 11 -2.49 1.03 0.58
N ILE A 12 -3.68 0.49 0.26
CA ILE A 12 -3.82 -0.88 -0.25
C ILE A 12 -3.00 -1.07 -1.53
N VAL A 13 -3.07 -0.14 -2.49
CA VAL A 13 -2.26 -0.21 -3.72
C VAL A 13 -0.77 -0.21 -3.42
N THR A 14 -0.34 0.64 -2.49
CA THR A 14 1.08 0.73 -2.10
C THR A 14 1.58 -0.59 -1.53
N ILE A 15 0.78 -1.23 -0.68
CA ILE A 15 1.08 -2.55 -0.09
C ILE A 15 1.05 -3.64 -1.17
N ALA A 16 0.05 -3.63 -2.06
CA ALA A 16 -0.18 -4.70 -3.03
C ALA A 16 0.77 -4.63 -4.24
N ALA A 17 1.21 -3.45 -4.66
CA ALA A 17 2.00 -3.27 -5.89
C ALA A 17 3.22 -4.20 -6.01
N PRO A 18 4.14 -4.31 -5.02
CA PRO A 18 5.29 -5.22 -5.13
C PRO A 18 4.90 -6.70 -5.20
N PHE A 19 3.66 -7.05 -4.87
CA PHE A 19 3.14 -8.41 -4.89
C PHE A 19 2.10 -8.65 -6.00
N ALA A 20 1.78 -7.64 -6.81
CA ALA A 20 0.75 -7.72 -7.84
C ALA A 20 0.99 -8.89 -8.83
N PRO A 21 2.22 -9.15 -9.32
CA PRO A 21 2.50 -10.34 -10.12
C PRO A 21 2.10 -11.64 -9.44
N TYR A 22 2.38 -11.77 -8.14
CA TYR A 22 2.13 -13.00 -7.39
C TYR A 22 0.66 -13.20 -7.05
N LEU A 23 -0.09 -12.11 -6.83
CA LEU A 23 -1.53 -12.16 -6.64
C LEU A 23 -2.25 -12.67 -7.89
N VAL A 24 -1.76 -12.31 -9.08
CA VAL A 24 -2.34 -12.76 -10.37
C VAL A 24 -1.89 -14.18 -10.71
N GLU A 25 -0.60 -14.50 -10.56
CA GLU A 25 -0.04 -15.81 -10.90
C GLU A 25 -0.28 -16.90 -9.85
N GLY A 26 -0.77 -16.55 -8.65
CA GLY A 26 -1.00 -17.49 -7.55
C GLY A 26 0.30 -18.04 -6.93
N GLY A 27 1.42 -17.33 -7.10
CA GLY A 27 2.76 -17.86 -6.85
C GLY A 27 3.24 -17.76 -5.39
N LYS A 28 3.18 -18.86 -4.64
CA LYS A 28 3.82 -18.97 -3.30
C LYS A 28 5.35 -18.85 -3.32
N LYS A 29 6.01 -19.23 -4.43
CA LYS A 29 7.48 -19.32 -4.54
C LYS A 29 8.24 -17.98 -4.39
N PHE A 30 7.56 -16.85 -4.47
CA PHE A 30 8.18 -15.52 -4.30
C PHE A 30 8.00 -14.92 -2.90
N ALA A 31 7.16 -15.53 -2.05
CA ALA A 31 6.93 -15.09 -0.67
C ALA A 31 8.24 -15.11 0.16
N GLU A 32 9.14 -16.05 -0.13
CA GLU A 32 10.44 -16.16 0.55
C GLU A 32 11.35 -14.94 0.34
N LYS A 33 11.26 -14.26 -0.82
CA LYS A 33 12.08 -13.06 -1.11
C LYS A 33 11.45 -11.76 -0.63
N ALA A 34 10.12 -11.69 -0.58
CA ALA A 34 9.39 -10.48 -0.25
C ALA A 34 8.95 -10.42 1.24
N GLY A 35 9.17 -11.50 1.99
CA GLY A 35 8.81 -11.64 3.40
C GLY A 35 7.45 -12.31 3.55
N GLU A 36 7.44 -13.51 4.13
CA GLU A 36 6.23 -14.34 4.28
C GLU A 36 5.09 -13.61 5.00
N SER A 37 5.41 -12.86 6.06
CA SER A 37 4.40 -12.09 6.81
C SER A 37 3.74 -10.98 5.98
N ALA A 38 4.51 -10.29 5.14
CA ALA A 38 3.97 -9.26 4.24
C ALA A 38 3.11 -9.88 3.14
N TRP A 39 3.53 -11.02 2.60
CA TRP A 39 2.75 -11.76 1.61
C TRP A 39 1.41 -12.26 2.17
N GLU A 40 1.40 -12.89 3.36
CA GLU A 40 0.17 -13.35 4.00
C GLU A 40 -0.83 -12.21 4.24
N GLN A 41 -0.32 -11.04 4.62
CA GLN A 41 -1.15 -9.87 4.82
C GLN A 41 -1.77 -9.37 3.51
N VAL A 42 -0.98 -9.27 2.45
CA VAL A 42 -1.47 -8.89 1.12
C VAL A 42 -2.54 -9.88 0.64
N GLN A 43 -2.34 -11.17 0.88
CA GLN A 43 -3.35 -12.19 0.57
C GLN A 43 -4.66 -11.97 1.34
N LYS A 44 -4.60 -11.65 2.64
CA LYS A 44 -5.78 -11.36 3.45
C LYS A 44 -6.52 -10.12 2.96
N ILE A 45 -5.78 -9.05 2.64
CA ILE A 45 -6.35 -7.82 2.06
C ILE A 45 -7.07 -8.16 0.75
N TRP A 46 -6.42 -8.90 -0.14
CA TRP A 46 -6.98 -9.24 -1.45
C TRP A 46 -8.17 -10.18 -1.36
N ALA A 47 -8.15 -11.17 -0.47
CA ALA A 47 -9.28 -12.05 -0.21
C ALA A 47 -10.51 -11.29 0.33
N CYS A 48 -10.29 -10.25 1.15
CA CYS A 48 -11.36 -9.38 1.63
C CYS A 48 -12.03 -8.61 0.48
N LEU A 49 -11.22 -8.08 -0.45
CA LEU A 49 -11.67 -7.32 -1.62
C LEU A 49 -12.39 -8.18 -2.67
N THR A 50 -11.95 -9.43 -2.85
CA THR A 50 -12.46 -10.35 -3.89
C THR A 50 -13.45 -11.38 -3.36
N SER A 51 -13.85 -11.28 -2.08
CA SER A 51 -14.90 -12.11 -1.51
C SER A 51 -16.19 -11.99 -2.35
N PRO A 52 -16.98 -13.07 -2.53
CA PRO A 52 -18.10 -13.10 -3.48
C PRO A 52 -19.07 -11.93 -3.28
N ARG A 53 -19.03 -10.97 -4.20
CA ARG A 53 -19.82 -9.73 -4.27
C ARG A 53 -20.09 -9.39 -5.73
N ASP A 54 -20.74 -8.26 -6.00
CA ASP A 54 -20.96 -7.81 -7.39
C ASP A 54 -19.63 -7.67 -8.15
N GLN A 55 -19.49 -8.49 -9.19
CA GLN A 55 -18.30 -8.58 -10.04
C GLN A 55 -18.05 -7.29 -10.84
N ASN A 56 -19.07 -6.44 -11.03
CA ASN A 56 -18.93 -5.20 -11.83
C ASN A 56 -18.00 -4.15 -11.20
N THR A 57 -17.66 -4.32 -9.93
CA THR A 57 -16.75 -3.44 -9.20
C THR A 57 -15.51 -4.17 -8.69
N ASP A 58 -15.27 -5.39 -9.15
CA ASP A 58 -14.10 -6.17 -8.75
C ASP A 58 -12.81 -5.50 -9.27
N PRO A 59 -11.86 -5.14 -8.39
CA PRO A 59 -10.59 -4.51 -8.78
C PRO A 59 -9.60 -5.46 -9.48
N SER A 60 -9.95 -6.74 -9.70
CA SER A 60 -9.06 -7.76 -10.27
C SER A 60 -8.54 -7.44 -11.67
N VAL A 61 -9.33 -6.79 -12.52
CA VAL A 61 -8.87 -6.38 -13.86
C VAL A 61 -7.74 -5.35 -13.75
N GLN A 62 -7.89 -4.36 -12.87
CA GLN A 62 -6.88 -3.33 -12.67
C GLN A 62 -5.64 -3.88 -11.96
N LEU A 63 -5.79 -4.90 -11.11
CA LEU A 63 -4.65 -5.63 -10.56
C LEU A 63 -3.84 -6.35 -11.65
N GLN A 64 -4.50 -6.95 -12.65
CA GLN A 64 -3.81 -7.57 -13.78
C GLN A 64 -2.98 -6.55 -14.59
N MET A 65 -3.50 -5.34 -14.77
CA MET A 65 -2.74 -4.25 -15.40
C MET A 65 -1.50 -3.89 -14.58
N LEU A 66 -1.65 -3.73 -13.27
CA LEU A 66 -0.53 -3.43 -12.36
C LEU A 66 0.48 -4.58 -12.29
N SER A 67 0.03 -5.83 -12.36
CA SER A 67 0.89 -7.02 -12.41
C SER A 67 1.85 -6.98 -13.61
N ALA A 68 1.42 -6.47 -14.76
CA ALA A 68 2.27 -6.36 -15.94
C ALA A 68 3.37 -5.29 -15.80
N ASN A 69 3.14 -4.27 -14.95
CA ASN A 69 4.13 -3.24 -14.64
C ASN A 69 3.91 -2.63 -13.23
N PRO A 70 4.45 -3.25 -12.17
CA PRO A 70 4.22 -2.85 -10.77
C PRO A 70 4.69 -1.44 -10.40
N ASP A 71 5.62 -0.89 -11.15
CA ASP A 71 6.19 0.45 -10.93
C ASP A 71 5.46 1.55 -11.71
N SER A 72 4.47 1.18 -12.55
CA SER A 72 3.67 2.13 -13.31
C SER A 72 2.79 2.99 -12.40
N ALA A 73 3.13 4.27 -12.29
CA ALA A 73 2.28 5.26 -11.62
C ALA A 73 0.86 5.30 -12.20
N GLY A 74 0.72 5.12 -13.52
CA GLY A 74 -0.58 5.07 -14.18
C GLY A 74 -1.44 3.88 -13.75
N TYR A 75 -0.87 2.68 -13.68
CA TYR A 75 -1.61 1.49 -13.24
C TYR A 75 -1.93 1.51 -11.75
N ARG A 76 -1.05 2.12 -10.92
CA ARG A 76 -1.34 2.39 -9.51
C ARG A 76 -2.53 3.33 -9.35
N ALA A 77 -2.60 4.40 -10.14
CA ALA A 77 -3.73 5.32 -10.11
C ALA A 77 -5.04 4.64 -10.54
N VAL A 78 -5.01 3.86 -11.62
CA VAL A 78 -6.17 3.12 -12.13
C VAL A 78 -6.70 2.11 -11.09
N LEU A 79 -5.81 1.34 -10.44
CA LEU A 79 -6.22 0.43 -9.37
C LEU A 79 -6.75 1.18 -8.15
N THR A 80 -6.16 2.34 -7.81
CA THR A 80 -6.63 3.18 -6.71
C THR A 80 -8.07 3.65 -6.96
N GLU A 81 -8.37 4.14 -8.16
CA GLU A 81 -9.72 4.59 -8.52
C GLU A 81 -10.74 3.43 -8.49
N ALA A 82 -10.35 2.24 -8.98
CA ALA A 82 -11.19 1.06 -8.92
C ALA A 82 -11.51 0.65 -7.46
N LEU A 83 -10.50 0.70 -6.58
CA LEU A 83 -10.68 0.44 -5.16
C LEU A 83 -11.56 1.49 -4.48
N VAL A 84 -11.43 2.78 -4.82
CA VAL A 84 -12.32 3.83 -4.30
C VAL A 84 -13.78 3.54 -4.67
N LYS A 85 -14.05 3.20 -5.93
CA LYS A 85 -15.40 2.84 -6.38
C LYS A 85 -15.93 1.61 -5.65
N HIS A 86 -15.08 0.59 -5.48
CA HIS A 86 -15.43 -0.63 -4.76
C HIS A 86 -15.77 -0.36 -3.29
N LEU A 87 -14.92 0.38 -2.59
CA LEU A 87 -15.09 0.71 -1.16
C LEU A 87 -16.22 1.70 -0.91
N THR A 88 -16.53 2.57 -1.86
CA THR A 88 -17.70 3.45 -1.80
C THR A 88 -19.00 2.65 -1.92
N LYS A 89 -18.99 1.62 -2.79
CA LYS A 89 -20.13 0.72 -2.96
C LYS A 89 -20.29 -0.26 -1.80
N TYR A 90 -19.18 -0.68 -1.18
CA TYR A 90 -19.12 -1.60 -0.06
C TYR A 90 -18.43 -0.98 1.16
N PRO A 91 -19.06 0.04 1.79
CA PRO A 91 -18.45 0.75 2.91
C PRO A 91 -18.18 -0.15 4.13
N GLU A 92 -18.87 -1.29 4.25
CA GLU A 92 -18.66 -2.28 5.31
C GLU A 92 -17.29 -2.97 5.24
N LEU A 93 -16.59 -2.90 4.11
CA LEU A 93 -15.23 -3.43 3.97
C LEU A 93 -14.18 -2.53 4.62
N ALA A 94 -14.45 -1.23 4.71
CA ALA A 94 -13.46 -0.24 5.15
C ALA A 94 -12.92 -0.49 6.58
N PRO A 95 -13.73 -0.89 7.59
CA PRO A 95 -13.22 -1.19 8.93
C PRO A 95 -12.25 -2.38 8.94
N GLU A 96 -12.59 -3.46 8.24
CA GLU A 96 -11.77 -4.67 8.19
C GLU A 96 -10.47 -4.42 7.41
N LEU A 97 -10.56 -3.75 6.27
CA LEU A 97 -9.40 -3.38 5.48
C LEU A 97 -8.49 -2.38 6.22
N THR A 98 -9.07 -1.45 6.97
CA THR A 98 -8.31 -0.55 7.85
C THR A 98 -7.52 -1.35 8.89
N ARG A 99 -8.14 -2.37 9.49
CA ARG A 99 -7.48 -3.26 10.46
C ARG A 99 -6.34 -4.04 9.81
N LEU A 100 -6.59 -4.64 8.64
CA LEU A 100 -5.60 -5.40 7.89
C LEU A 100 -4.42 -4.54 7.44
N VAL A 101 -4.68 -3.31 6.98
CA VAL A 101 -3.64 -2.34 6.59
C VAL A 101 -2.87 -1.81 7.79
N ALA A 102 -3.52 -1.59 8.93
CA ALA A 102 -2.86 -1.10 10.14
C ALA A 102 -1.86 -2.09 10.75
N GLN A 103 -2.00 -3.38 10.45
CA GLN A 103 -1.04 -4.42 10.84
C GLN A 103 0.23 -4.40 9.96
N HIS A 104 0.23 -3.64 8.87
CA HIS A 104 1.41 -3.51 8.02
C HIS A 104 2.38 -2.56 8.73
N PRO A 105 3.69 -2.88 8.79
CA PRO A 105 4.66 -1.96 9.36
C PRO A 105 4.48 -0.61 8.69
N ARG A 106 4.17 0.41 9.50
CA ARG A 106 3.94 1.76 9.00
C ARG A 106 5.27 2.29 8.49
N VAL A 107 5.34 2.58 7.20
CA VAL A 107 6.53 3.20 6.61
C VAL A 107 6.22 4.67 6.38
N GLN A 108 6.92 5.57 7.08
CA GLN A 108 6.96 6.99 6.68
C GLN A 108 8.06 7.13 5.64
N GLU A 109 7.73 7.57 4.43
CA GLU A 109 8.71 7.89 3.40
C GLU A 109 8.96 9.40 3.36
N ILE A 110 10.23 9.79 3.44
CA ILE A 110 10.69 11.19 3.32
C ILE A 110 11.58 11.29 2.09
N VAL A 111 11.16 12.08 1.10
CA VAL A 111 11.89 12.26 -0.16
C VAL A 111 12.25 13.73 -0.35
N ALA A 112 13.54 14.02 -0.47
CA ALA A 112 14.03 15.34 -0.89
C ALA A 112 14.54 15.27 -2.34
N GLU A 113 13.98 16.10 -3.24
CA GLU A 113 14.45 16.25 -4.61
C GLU A 113 14.69 17.73 -4.92
N GLY A 114 15.94 18.12 -5.20
CA GLY A 114 16.30 19.52 -5.50
C GLY A 114 16.11 20.52 -4.35
N GLY A 115 15.85 20.04 -3.12
CA GLY A 115 15.56 20.86 -1.95
C GLY A 115 16.09 20.28 -0.65
N THR A 116 15.95 21.02 0.45
CA THR A 116 16.40 20.60 1.78
C THR A 116 15.21 20.33 2.68
N ILE A 117 15.23 19.19 3.38
CA ILE A 117 14.30 18.83 4.45
C ILE A 117 15.10 18.74 5.75
N GLU A 118 14.69 19.47 6.79
CA GLU A 118 15.37 19.49 8.09
C GLU A 118 14.38 19.16 9.22
N ASP A 119 14.90 18.59 10.31
CA ASP A 119 14.22 18.42 11.59
C ASP A 119 12.93 17.58 11.56
N VAL A 120 12.96 16.45 10.83
CA VAL A 120 11.83 15.52 10.80
C VAL A 120 11.84 14.61 12.03
N VAL A 121 10.79 14.70 12.84
CA VAL A 121 10.56 13.81 13.99
C VAL A 121 9.37 12.90 13.71
N GLN A 122 9.59 11.59 13.81
CA GLN A 122 8.51 10.61 13.78
C GLN A 122 8.27 10.05 15.18
N LYS A 123 7.09 10.28 15.74
CA LYS A 123 6.66 9.67 17.00
C LYS A 123 5.69 8.53 16.72
N LEU A 124 6.04 7.32 17.13
CA LEU A 124 5.21 6.14 16.90
C LEU A 124 4.93 5.41 18.21
N SER A 125 3.65 5.19 18.50
CA SER A 125 3.23 4.18 19.46
C SER A 125 3.09 2.84 18.73
N GLY A 126 4.20 2.10 18.61
CA GLY A 126 4.26 0.76 18.01
C GLY A 126 5.32 0.59 16.91
N ASP A 127 5.31 -0.58 16.25
CA ASP A 127 6.26 -0.92 15.19
C ASP A 127 6.02 -0.09 13.92
N GLY A 128 7.02 0.69 13.54
CA GLY A 128 7.06 1.39 12.26
C GLY A 128 8.50 1.71 11.87
N ARG A 129 8.67 1.99 10.58
CA ARG A 129 9.98 2.26 9.98
C ARG A 129 9.93 3.60 9.28
N GLN A 130 11.01 4.35 9.39
CA GLN A 130 11.22 5.54 8.57
C GLN A 130 12.09 5.14 7.36
N MET A 131 11.66 5.52 6.16
CA MET A 131 12.46 5.40 4.94
C MET A 131 12.82 6.79 4.44
N ILE A 132 14.11 7.07 4.35
CA ILE A 132 14.64 8.38 3.99
C ILE A 132 15.36 8.24 2.65
N LYS A 133 14.97 9.05 1.66
CA LYS A 133 15.57 9.08 0.32
C LYS A 133 15.92 10.51 -0.06
N SER A 134 17.15 10.72 -0.50
CA SER A 134 17.58 11.98 -1.11
C SER A 134 17.90 11.76 -2.59
N MET A 135 17.37 12.62 -3.45
CA MET A 135 17.55 12.58 -4.91
C MET A 135 17.93 13.96 -5.47
N LYS A 136 18.61 13.99 -6.63
CA LYS A 136 18.95 15.18 -7.43
C LYS A 136 19.29 16.44 -6.59
N GLY A 137 20.36 16.38 -5.81
CA GLY A 137 20.80 17.52 -4.99
C GLY A 137 19.95 17.79 -3.75
N GLY A 138 19.08 16.86 -3.37
CA GLY A 138 18.33 16.91 -2.14
C GLY A 138 19.22 16.78 -0.91
N VAL A 139 18.81 17.37 0.20
CA VAL A 139 19.50 17.27 1.49
C VAL A 139 18.48 16.95 2.57
N ILE A 140 18.80 15.99 3.43
CA ILE A 140 17.98 15.65 4.61
C ILE A 140 18.87 15.76 5.85
N LYS A 141 18.46 16.57 6.82
CA LYS A 141 19.18 16.75 8.09
C LYS A 141 18.29 16.44 9.29
N ASN A 142 18.89 15.90 10.35
CA ASN A 142 18.26 15.68 11.65
C ASN A 142 16.96 14.85 11.65
N ALA A 143 16.78 13.96 10.68
CA ALA A 143 15.64 13.04 10.67
C ALA A 143 15.83 11.93 11.72
N HIS A 144 14.88 11.78 12.62
CA HIS A 144 14.92 10.76 13.67
C HIS A 144 13.53 10.22 14.03
N GLN A 145 13.52 9.00 14.55
CA GLN A 145 12.34 8.31 15.05
C GLN A 145 12.44 8.19 16.57
N GLU A 146 11.38 8.65 17.26
CA GLU A 146 11.19 8.47 18.70
C GLU A 146 10.16 7.36 18.93
N SER A 147 10.50 6.42 19.82
CA SER A 147 9.64 5.34 20.30
C SER A 147 8.98 5.69 21.63
#